data_AF-A0A450VFL5-F1
#
_entry.id   AF-A0A450VFL5-F1
#
_cell.length_a   1.000
_cell.length_b   1.000
_cell.length_c   1.000
_cell.angle_alpha   90.00
_cell.angle_beta   90.00
_cell.angle_gamma   90.00
#
_symmetry.space_group_name_H-M   'P 1'
#
loop_
_entity.id
_entity.type
_entity.pdbx_description
1 polymer ?
#
loop_
_entity_poly.entity_id
_entity_poly.type
_entity_poly.pdbx_seq_one_letter_code
_entity_poly.pdbx_strand_id
1 'polypeptide(L)'
;MAAIDDLMDRIEDRALRERLRVEMARLAEGKKFGLVFEEHLPELTPIRAASVETGATVARRSGPLTDLRRVSFIDNNEAHCRNMASGGTERIPLDDLVVVRQFGEPIFPTLTPVDRVRNGPDTAPWHTLIEAENYHALELLEYLYAGQVDCIYIQGNRMKLFSNCH
;
A
#
# COMPACT_ATOMS: atom_id res chain seq x y z
N MET A 1 -33.36 -10.10 -3.00
CA MET A 1 -34.29 -9.16 -3.66
C MET A 1 -35.74 -9.53 -3.36
N ALA A 2 -36.14 -10.80 -3.47
CA ALA A 2 -37.51 -11.26 -3.13
C ALA A 2 -38.07 -10.75 -1.79
N ALA A 3 -37.31 -10.80 -0.69
CA ALA A 3 -37.80 -10.34 0.62
C ALA A 3 -38.08 -8.82 0.70
N ILE A 4 -37.44 -7.99 -0.13
CA ILE A 4 -37.68 -6.54 -0.17
C ILE A 4 -38.91 -6.24 -1.04
N ASP A 5 -39.08 -6.98 -2.14
CA ASP A 5 -40.26 -6.87 -2.99
C ASP A 5 -41.54 -7.25 -2.22
N ASP A 6 -41.47 -8.30 -1.39
CA ASP A 6 -42.56 -8.71 -0.50
C ASP A 6 -42.92 -7.64 0.55
N LEU A 7 -41.94 -6.84 0.99
CA LEU A 7 -42.16 -5.73 1.92
C LEU A 7 -42.74 -4.50 1.21
N MET A 8 -42.33 -4.23 -0.03
CA MET A 8 -42.92 -3.15 -0.84
C MET A 8 -44.40 -3.40 -1.13
N ASP A 9 -44.80 -4.66 -1.33
CA ASP A 9 -46.19 -5.01 -1.59
C ASP A 9 -47.13 -4.79 -0.41
N ARG A 10 -46.58 -4.65 0.81
CA ARG A 10 -47.33 -4.31 2.03
C ARG A 10 -47.56 -2.81 2.21
N ILE A 11 -47.01 -1.96 1.34
CA ILE A 11 -47.20 -0.50 1.42
C ILE A 11 -48.54 -0.13 0.77
N GLU A 12 -49.54 0.30 1.56
CA GLU A 12 -50.89 0.63 1.07
C GLU A 12 -50.90 1.81 0.07
N ASP A 13 -50.01 2.79 0.26
CA ASP A 13 -49.86 3.92 -0.65
C ASP A 13 -49.22 3.50 -1.98
N ARG A 14 -50.05 3.45 -3.02
CA ARG A 14 -49.66 3.06 -4.38
C ARG A 14 -48.65 4.02 -5.01
N ALA A 15 -48.73 5.32 -4.73
CA ALA A 15 -47.82 6.30 -5.30
C ALA A 15 -46.44 6.19 -4.66
N LEU A 16 -46.39 5.97 -3.34
CA LEU A 16 -45.14 5.74 -2.62
C LEU A 16 -44.47 4.42 -3.04
N ARG A 17 -45.26 3.35 -3.17
CA ARG A 17 -44.78 2.04 -3.62
C ARG A 17 -44.09 2.11 -4.97
N GLU A 18 -44.70 2.80 -5.92
CA GLU A 18 -44.15 2.87 -7.28
C GLU A 18 -42.87 3.70 -7.35
N ARG A 19 -42.79 4.80 -6.59
CA ARG A 19 -41.55 5.59 -6.46
C ARG A 19 -40.41 4.76 -5.85
N LEU A 20 -40.71 3.94 -4.84
CA LEU A 20 -39.71 3.06 -4.22
C LEU A 20 -39.25 1.97 -5.19
N ARG A 21 -40.14 1.40 -6.00
CA ARG A 21 -39.75 0.41 -7.03
C ARG A 21 -38.81 1.00 -8.07
N VAL A 22 -39.08 2.22 -8.53
CA VAL A 22 -38.20 2.92 -9.50
C VAL A 22 -36.81 3.15 -8.90
N GLU A 23 -36.72 3.64 -7.66
CA GLU A 23 -35.42 3.83 -7.00
C GLU A 23 -34.71 2.50 -6.70
N MET A 24 -35.46 1.45 -6.35
CA MET A 24 -34.88 0.13 -6.14
C MET A 24 -34.35 -0.51 -7.43
N ALA A 25 -35.06 -0.35 -8.54
CA ALA A 25 -34.61 -0.79 -9.85
C ALA A 25 -33.32 -0.07 -10.27
N ARG A 26 -33.25 1.25 -10.02
CA ARG A 26 -32.06 2.07 -10.25
C ARG A 26 -30.87 1.63 -9.38
N LEU A 27 -31.10 1.30 -8.10
CA LEU A 27 -30.07 0.76 -7.21
C LEU A 27 -29.63 -0.66 -7.61
N ALA A 28 -30.54 -1.47 -8.15
CA ALA A 28 -30.23 -2.79 -8.67
C ALA A 28 -29.40 -2.74 -9.96
N GLU A 29 -29.67 -1.79 -10.86
CA GLU A 29 -28.82 -1.51 -12.05
C GLU A 29 -27.41 -1.06 -11.65
N GLY A 30 -27.26 -0.40 -10.49
CA GLY A 30 -25.96 -0.01 -9.94
C GLY A 30 -25.12 -1.15 -9.36
N LYS A 31 -25.66 -2.37 -9.24
CA LYS A 31 -24.88 -3.54 -8.81
C LYS A 31 -24.05 -4.06 -9.97
N LYS A 32 -22.84 -3.52 -10.11
CA LYS A 32 -21.79 -4.10 -10.95
C LYS A 32 -21.45 -5.49 -10.42
N PHE A 33 -21.91 -6.54 -11.11
CA PHE A 33 -21.37 -7.88 -10.93
C PHE A 33 -20.00 -7.93 -11.64
N GLY A 34 -18.94 -8.08 -10.85
CA GLY A 34 -17.54 -8.06 -11.30
C GLY A 34 -16.62 -7.68 -10.12
N LEU A 35 -15.31 -7.59 -10.37
CA LEU A 35 -14.37 -6.98 -9.41
C LEU A 35 -14.83 -5.54 -9.14
N VAL A 36 -15.47 -5.35 -7.99
CA VAL A 36 -15.81 -4.03 -7.48
C VAL A 36 -14.48 -3.41 -7.06
N PHE A 37 -13.90 -2.61 -7.95
CA PHE A 37 -12.91 -1.64 -7.52
C PHE A 37 -13.69 -0.61 -6.71
N GLU A 38 -13.68 -0.75 -5.39
CA GLU A 38 -13.91 0.40 -4.52
C GLU A 38 -12.89 1.47 -4.95
N GLU A 39 -13.21 2.76 -4.83
CA GLU A 39 -12.17 3.78 -4.91
C GLU A 39 -11.24 3.54 -3.72
N HIS A 40 -10.22 2.70 -3.90
CA HIS A 40 -9.17 2.48 -2.94
C HIS A 40 -8.56 3.86 -2.68
N LEU A 41 -8.73 4.36 -1.46
CA LEU A 41 -7.97 5.51 -0.97
C LEU A 41 -6.51 5.29 -1.36
N PRO A 42 -5.77 6.31 -1.84
CA PRO A 42 -4.37 6.13 -2.21
C PRO A 42 -3.65 5.44 -1.06
N GLU A 43 -3.21 4.21 -1.29
CA GLU A 43 -2.51 3.44 -0.28
C GLU A 43 -1.20 4.16 -0.01
N LEU A 44 -1.12 4.77 1.17
CA LEU A 44 0.07 5.46 1.63
C LEU A 44 0.97 4.45 2.32
N THR A 45 2.14 4.21 1.73
CA THR A 45 3.11 3.25 2.25
C THR A 45 4.22 3.99 3.01
N PRO A 46 4.39 3.74 4.32
CA PRO A 46 5.49 4.29 5.08
C PRO A 46 6.79 3.52 4.79
N ILE A 47 7.78 4.21 4.25
CA ILE A 47 9.09 3.65 3.91
C ILE A 47 10.04 3.81 5.09
N ARG A 48 9.96 2.86 6.05
CA ARG A 48 10.69 2.95 7.32
C ARG A 48 12.22 2.98 7.17
N ALA A 49 12.75 2.34 6.13
CA ALA A 49 14.18 2.26 5.85
C ALA A 49 14.72 3.48 5.08
N ALA A 50 13.86 4.34 4.55
CA ALA A 50 14.29 5.52 3.81
C ALA A 50 14.71 6.65 4.76
N SER A 51 15.87 7.24 4.47
CA SER A 51 16.31 8.49 5.07
C SER A 51 15.40 9.64 4.65
N VAL A 52 15.14 10.56 5.58
CA VAL A 52 14.39 11.78 5.28
C VAL A 52 15.30 12.75 4.53
N GLU A 53 14.86 13.17 3.35
CA GLU A 53 15.62 14.06 2.46
C GLU A 53 14.82 15.32 2.09
N THR A 54 15.52 16.37 1.67
CA THR A 54 14.89 17.58 1.15
C THR A 54 14.01 17.25 -0.06
N GLY A 55 12.77 17.74 -0.06
CA GLY A 55 11.79 17.48 -1.10
C GLY A 55 10.97 16.20 -0.90
N ALA A 56 11.32 15.35 0.07
CA ALA A 56 10.58 14.13 0.38
C ALA A 56 9.20 14.42 0.97
N THR A 57 8.26 13.51 0.70
CA THR A 57 6.94 13.46 1.33
C THR A 57 7.07 12.63 2.61
N VAL A 58 6.63 13.18 3.73
CA VAL A 58 6.77 12.59 5.06
C VAL A 58 5.49 12.73 5.87
N ALA A 59 5.30 11.85 6.84
CA ALA A 59 4.31 11.97 7.91
C ALA A 59 5.00 11.84 9.27
N ARG A 60 4.33 12.30 10.33
CA ARG A 60 4.77 12.06 11.70
C ARG A 60 4.57 10.59 12.06
N ARG A 61 5.57 9.94 12.67
CA ARG A 61 5.48 8.53 13.11
C ARG A 61 4.35 8.29 14.12
N SER A 62 4.05 9.28 14.96
CA SER A 62 3.01 9.22 15.99
C SER A 62 1.64 9.70 15.51
N GLY A 63 1.51 10.14 14.24
CA GLY A 63 0.30 10.74 13.71
C GLY A 63 -0.37 9.91 12.61
N PRO A 64 -1.51 10.40 12.07
CA PRO A 64 -2.15 9.76 10.93
C PRO A 64 -1.25 9.86 9.69
N LEU A 65 -1.12 8.76 8.95
CA LEU A 65 -0.29 8.69 7.74
C LEU A 65 -0.78 9.64 6.63
N THR A 66 -2.05 10.03 6.69
CA THR A 66 -2.71 10.95 5.75
C THR A 66 -2.35 12.42 5.97
N ASP A 67 -1.75 12.78 7.11
CA ASP A 67 -1.31 14.15 7.39
C ASP A 67 0.08 14.41 6.78
N LEU A 68 0.08 14.47 5.45
CA LEU A 68 1.28 14.56 4.62
C LEU A 68 1.93 15.94 4.71
N ARG A 69 3.26 15.91 4.76
CA ARG A 69 4.13 17.08 4.78
C ARG A 69 5.23 16.92 3.75
N ARG A 70 5.69 18.05 3.21
CA ARG A 70 6.85 18.08 2.32
C ARG A 70 8.04 18.73 3.01
N VAL A 71 9.18 18.06 3.00
CA VAL A 71 10.43 18.59 3.56
C VAL A 71 10.94 19.69 2.65
N SER A 72 11.13 20.89 3.20
CA SER A 72 11.63 22.06 2.49
C SER A 72 13.15 22.18 2.58
N PHE A 73 13.70 21.96 3.78
CA PHE A 73 15.14 21.78 4.01
C PHE A 73 15.36 21.09 5.36
N ILE A 74 16.59 20.62 5.59
CA ILE A 74 17.00 19.94 6.81
C ILE A 74 18.16 20.72 7.43
N ASP A 75 18.09 20.94 8.74
CA ASP A 75 19.11 21.63 9.51
C ASP A 75 19.21 21.03 10.92
N ASN A 76 20.43 20.75 11.39
CA ASN A 76 20.72 20.27 12.75
C ASN A 76 19.77 19.16 13.26
N ASN A 77 19.56 18.11 12.45
CA ASN A 77 18.68 16.97 12.78
C ASN A 77 17.17 17.30 12.89
N GLU A 78 16.75 18.45 12.36
CA GLU A 78 15.35 18.83 12.20
C GLU A 78 15.02 19.10 10.73
N ALA A 79 13.89 18.59 10.28
CA ALA A 79 13.31 18.92 8.99
C ALA A 79 12.35 20.10 9.13
N HIS A 80 12.47 21.07 8.22
CA HIS A 80 11.46 22.10 8.01
C HIS A 80 10.41 21.54 7.07
N CYS A 81 9.25 21.22 7.62
CA CYS A 81 8.17 20.56 6.91
C CYS A 81 7.06 21.57 6.59
N ARG A 82 6.51 21.49 5.38
CA ARG A 82 5.28 22.19 4.99
C ARG A 82 4.13 21.20 4.89
N ASN A 83 3.07 21.41 5.65
CA ASN A 83 1.86 20.61 5.57
C ASN A 83 1.20 20.77 4.19
N MET A 84 0.86 19.67 3.55
CA MET A 84 0.33 19.70 2.18
C MET A 84 -1.14 20.14 2.11
N ALA A 85 -1.92 19.96 3.18
CA ALA A 85 -3.32 20.35 3.23
C ALA A 85 -3.52 21.81 3.69
N SER A 86 -2.81 22.21 4.76
CA SER A 86 -2.97 23.55 5.35
C SER A 86 -1.93 24.58 4.89
N GLY A 87 -0.83 24.14 4.27
CA GLY A 87 0.30 25.01 3.91
C GLY A 87 1.14 25.50 5.09
N GLY A 88 0.77 25.15 6.33
CA GLY A 88 1.51 25.51 7.54
C GLY A 88 2.91 24.92 7.54
N THR A 89 3.87 25.65 8.10
CA THR A 89 5.27 25.20 8.20
C THR A 89 5.65 24.98 9.65
N GLU A 90 6.38 23.90 9.92
CA GLU A 90 6.85 23.52 11.25
C GLU A 90 8.21 22.82 11.19
N ARG A 91 8.96 22.87 12.29
CA ARG A 91 10.21 22.13 12.47
C ARG A 91 9.91 20.82 13.20
N ILE A 92 10.38 19.71 12.65
CA ILE A 92 10.14 18.38 13.22
C ILE A 92 11.47 17.63 13.28
N PRO A 93 11.81 16.99 14.42
CA PRO A 93 12.97 16.10 14.50
C PRO A 93 12.91 15.00 13.44
N LEU A 94 14.05 14.66 12.82
CA LEU A 94 14.08 13.60 11.79
C LEU A 94 13.60 12.24 12.32
N ASP A 95 13.86 11.95 13.59
CA ASP A 95 13.46 10.70 14.25
C ASP A 95 11.94 10.56 14.37
N ASP A 96 11.22 11.68 14.41
CA ASP A 96 9.75 11.71 14.47
C ASP A 96 9.09 11.59 13.10
N LEU A 97 9.86 11.56 12.02
CA LEU A 97 9.37 11.52 10.65
C LEU A 97 9.57 10.13 10.03
N VAL A 98 8.62 9.78 9.17
CA VAL A 98 8.72 8.64 8.26
C VAL A 98 8.42 9.10 6.84
N VAL A 99 9.22 8.65 5.88
CA VAL A 99 8.98 8.89 4.46
C VAL A 99 7.72 8.14 4.05
N VAL A 100 6.83 8.81 3.32
CA VAL A 100 5.58 8.24 2.84
C VAL A 100 5.53 8.34 1.33
N ARG A 101 5.10 7.26 0.68
CA ARG A 101 4.90 7.18 -0.76
C ARG A 101 3.46 6.84 -1.06
N GLN A 102 2.92 7.43 -2.13
CA GLN A 102 1.62 7.06 -2.67
C GLN A 102 1.79 5.86 -3.59
N PHE A 103 0.79 4.98 -3.63
CA PHE A 103 0.73 3.90 -4.60
C PHE A 103 0.95 4.42 -6.04
N GLY A 104 1.88 3.79 -6.76
CA GLY A 104 2.29 4.20 -8.11
C GLY A 104 3.39 5.26 -8.18
N GLU A 105 3.82 5.85 -7.06
CA GLU A 105 5.09 6.60 -7.05
C GLU A 105 6.27 5.63 -7.18
N PRO A 106 7.28 5.93 -8.02
CA PRO A 106 8.49 5.11 -8.09
C PRO A 106 9.16 5.07 -6.72
N ILE A 107 9.34 3.87 -6.20
CA ILE A 107 10.21 3.63 -5.06
C ILE A 107 11.37 2.80 -5.58
N PHE A 108 12.58 3.14 -5.16
CA PHE A 108 13.78 2.37 -5.47
C PHE A 108 14.05 1.45 -4.27
N PRO A 109 13.44 0.25 -4.24
CA PRO A 109 13.67 -0.68 -3.16
C PRO A 109 15.15 -1.07 -3.15
N THR A 110 15.74 -1.04 -1.97
CA THR A 110 17.04 -1.66 -1.74
C THR A 110 16.78 -3.02 -1.11
N LEU A 111 17.20 -4.09 -1.77
CA LEU A 111 17.22 -5.41 -1.16
C LEU A 111 18.39 -5.43 -0.17
N THR A 112 18.07 -5.47 1.12
CA THR A 112 19.10 -5.63 2.16
C THR A 112 19.25 -7.12 2.47
N PRO A 113 20.41 -7.74 2.21
CA PRO A 113 20.65 -9.13 2.59
C PRO A 113 20.60 -9.24 4.10
N VAL A 114 19.74 -10.12 4.63
CA VAL A 114 19.63 -10.33 6.08
C VAL A 114 20.54 -11.47 6.51
N ASP A 115 20.43 -12.62 5.84
CA ASP A 115 21.23 -13.80 6.14
C ASP A 115 21.25 -14.78 4.95
N ARG A 116 22.26 -15.65 4.93
CA ARG A 116 22.42 -16.72 3.94
C ARG A 116 22.70 -18.02 4.67
N VAL A 117 21.74 -18.94 4.62
CA VAL A 117 21.90 -20.26 5.21
C VAL A 117 22.23 -21.26 4.11
N ARG A 118 23.46 -21.77 4.13
CA ARG A 118 23.88 -22.87 3.24
C ARG A 118 23.25 -24.16 3.74
N ASN A 119 22.37 -24.75 2.93
CA ASN A 119 21.64 -25.97 3.30
C ASN A 119 22.03 -27.21 2.46
N GLY A 120 23.19 -27.18 1.80
CA GLY A 120 23.68 -28.31 0.99
C GLY A 120 25.04 -28.07 0.32
N PRO A 121 25.47 -29.01 -0.56
CA PRO A 121 26.65 -28.87 -1.42
C PRO A 121 26.60 -27.58 -2.26
N ASP A 122 27.71 -27.17 -2.89
CA ASP A 122 27.76 -25.93 -3.69
C ASP A 122 26.73 -25.90 -4.85
N THR A 123 26.25 -27.08 -5.25
CA THR A 123 25.22 -27.29 -6.28
C THR A 123 23.78 -27.30 -5.76
N ALA A 124 23.54 -27.24 -4.44
CA ALA A 124 22.20 -27.25 -3.87
C ALA A 124 21.52 -25.87 -3.95
N PRO A 125 20.18 -25.80 -4.00
CA PRO A 125 19.45 -24.55 -4.02
C PRO A 125 19.83 -23.66 -2.84
N TRP A 126 20.15 -22.41 -3.15
CA TRP A 126 20.51 -21.41 -2.15
C TRP A 126 19.24 -20.77 -1.63
N HIS A 127 19.09 -20.73 -0.31
CA HIS A 127 18.03 -19.95 0.34
C HIS A 127 18.61 -18.59 0.73
N THR A 128 18.00 -17.51 0.26
CA THR A 128 18.36 -16.14 0.66
C THR A 128 17.22 -15.50 1.42
N LEU A 129 17.48 -14.97 2.61
CA LEU A 129 16.52 -14.19 3.36
C LEU A 129 16.77 -12.70 3.12
N ILE A 130 15.75 -11.99 2.65
CA ILE A 130 15.76 -10.55 2.45
C ILE A 130 14.66 -9.90 3.29
N GLU A 131 14.90 -8.66 3.70
CA GLU A 131 13.86 -7.78 4.26
C GLU A 131 13.62 -6.66 3.26
N ALA A 132 12.36 -6.50 2.85
CA ALA A 132 11.97 -5.54 1.82
C ALA A 132 10.47 -5.19 1.89
N GLU A 133 10.10 -4.11 1.20
CA GLU A 133 8.70 -3.76 0.95
C GLU A 133 8.17 -4.65 -0.19
N ASN A 134 7.00 -5.27 -0.02
CA ASN A 134 6.66 -6.46 -0.80
C ASN A 134 6.46 -6.19 -2.28
N TYR A 135 5.72 -5.14 -2.61
CA TYR A 135 5.43 -4.79 -4.00
C TYR A 135 6.72 -4.45 -4.76
N HIS A 136 7.53 -3.58 -4.15
CA HIS A 136 8.74 -3.07 -4.77
C HIS A 136 9.82 -4.15 -4.90
N ALA A 137 9.97 -5.03 -3.91
CA ALA A 137 10.90 -6.15 -4.00
C ALA A 137 10.56 -7.07 -5.18
N LEU A 138 9.26 -7.33 -5.41
CA LEU A 138 8.81 -8.14 -6.54
C LEU A 138 9.05 -7.43 -7.88
N GLU A 139 8.75 -6.13 -8.00
CA GLU A 139 9.09 -5.34 -9.20
C GLU A 139 10.59 -5.39 -9.53
N LEU A 140 11.44 -5.24 -8.51
CA LEU A 140 12.89 -5.29 -8.71
C LEU A 140 13.37 -6.68 -9.10
N LEU A 141 12.84 -7.73 -8.47
CA LEU A 141 13.17 -9.12 -8.79
C LEU A 141 12.71 -9.50 -10.21
N GLU A 142 11.53 -9.03 -10.62
CA GLU A 142 11.03 -9.22 -11.98
C GLU A 142 11.91 -8.52 -13.02
N TYR A 143 12.39 -7.30 -12.74
CA TYR A 143 13.19 -6.54 -13.69
C TYR A 143 14.65 -7.01 -13.79
N LEU A 144 15.34 -7.19 -12.65
CA LEU A 144 16.79 -7.47 -12.63
C LEU A 144 17.13 -8.96 -12.56
N TYR A 145 16.22 -9.78 -12.02
CA TYR A 145 16.47 -11.18 -11.68
C TYR A 145 15.44 -12.13 -12.28
N ALA A 146 14.83 -11.74 -13.41
CA ALA A 146 13.85 -12.53 -14.14
C ALA A 146 14.33 -13.98 -14.34
N GLY A 147 13.53 -14.95 -13.88
CA GLY A 147 13.82 -16.38 -14.03
C GLY A 147 14.96 -16.92 -13.17
N GLN A 148 15.54 -16.13 -12.26
CA GLN A 148 16.60 -16.58 -11.35
C GLN A 148 16.08 -17.04 -9.97
N VAL A 149 14.81 -16.76 -9.66
CA VAL A 149 14.14 -17.16 -8.41
C VAL A 149 12.96 -18.06 -8.76
N ASP A 150 12.97 -19.29 -8.23
CA ASP A 150 11.95 -20.31 -8.49
C ASP A 150 10.71 -20.14 -7.59
N CYS A 151 10.95 -19.73 -6.34
CA CYS A 151 9.90 -19.61 -5.32
C CYS A 151 10.24 -18.51 -4.32
N ILE A 152 9.21 -17.80 -3.84
CA ILE A 152 9.31 -16.75 -2.83
C ILE A 152 8.30 -17.05 -1.71
N TYR A 153 8.78 -17.14 -0.47
CA TYR A 153 7.91 -17.20 0.71
C TYR A 153 7.92 -15.85 1.44
N ILE A 154 6.75 -15.26 1.63
CA ILE A 154 6.58 -13.92 2.23
C ILE A 154 5.91 -14.04 3.60
N GLN A 155 6.53 -13.46 4.62
CA GLN A 155 5.94 -13.30 5.95
C GLN A 155 6.20 -11.88 6.47
N GLY A 156 5.17 -11.04 6.46
CA GLY A 156 5.32 -9.61 6.75
C GLY A 156 6.22 -8.94 5.70
N ASN A 157 7.28 -8.28 6.15
CA ASN A 157 8.30 -7.64 5.28
C ASN A 157 9.52 -8.54 5.02
N ARG A 158 9.48 -9.81 5.44
CA ARG A 158 10.57 -10.76 5.21
C ARG A 158 10.22 -11.69 4.06
N MET A 159 11.14 -11.84 3.12
CA MET A 159 11.02 -12.78 2.02
C MET A 159 12.16 -13.79 2.03
N LYS A 160 11.81 -15.05 1.82
CA LYS A 160 12.77 -16.13 1.58
C LYS A 160 12.72 -16.48 0.09
N LEU A 161 13.83 -16.23 -0.60
CA LEU A 161 14.02 -16.53 -2.01
C LEU A 161 14.66 -17.92 -2.15
N PHE A 162 14.16 -18.71 -3.09
CA PHE A 162 14.69 -20.02 -3.46
C PHE A 162 15.14 -19.97 -4.94
N SER A 163 16.38 -20.36 -5.19
CA SER A 163 16.98 -20.42 -6.54
C SER A 163 17.66 -21.77 -6.75
N ASN A 164 17.60 -22.32 -7.98
CA ASN A 164 18.14 -23.61 -8.41
C ASN A 164 17.42 -24.84 -7.82
N CYS A 165 16.10 -24.92 -7.97
CA CYS A 165 15.35 -26.15 -7.67
C CYS A 165 15.38 -27.21 -8.81
N HIS A 166 16.31 -27.12 -9.77
CA HIS A 166 16.47 -28.05 -10.89
C HIS A 166 17.81 -28.79 -10.85
#